data_AF-K1XBK0-F1
#
_entry.id   AF-K1XBK0-F1
#
_cell.length_a   1.000
_cell.length_b   1.000
_cell.length_c   1.000
_cell.angle_alpha   90.00
_cell.angle_beta   90.00
_cell.angle_gamma   90.00
#
_symmetry.space_group_name_H-M   'P 1'
#
loop_
_entity.id
_entity.type
_entity.pdbx_description
1 polymer ?
#
loop_
_entity_poly.entity_id
_entity_poly.type
_entity_poly.pdbx_seq_one_letter_code
_entity_poly.pdbx_strand_id
1 'polypeptide(L)'
;MSKFSNYTENNIIETTLRGAAYPVPASINLALFTADPTDANTTANEVGVAAWPAYVRKDAAAGGVISSGWTAAADGVSSNAKVITFPANNGSGNVTVTHIGIYDAATGGNLLYHAPLAASKTLLPGDVISFSIGALTVTVA
;
A
#
# COMPACT_ATOMS: atom_id res chain seq x y z
N MET A 1 7.70 11.21 -0.18
CA MET A 1 8.66 10.19 -0.63
C MET A 1 8.25 8.88 0.00
N SER A 2 8.07 7.83 -0.80
CA SER A 2 7.88 6.46 -0.30
C SER A 2 9.13 6.01 0.47
N LYS A 3 8.93 5.43 1.65
CA LYS A 3 9.97 4.75 2.42
C LYS A 3 9.88 3.25 2.14
N PHE A 4 11.03 2.59 2.05
CA PHE A 4 11.09 1.13 2.04
C PHE A 4 10.81 0.59 3.44
N SER A 5 10.31 -0.64 3.53
CA SER A 5 10.34 -1.38 4.78
C SER A 5 11.70 -2.06 4.99
N ASN A 6 12.00 -2.47 6.22
CA ASN A 6 13.16 -3.32 6.54
C ASN A 6 13.19 -4.59 5.67
N TYR A 7 12.01 -5.14 5.32
CA TYR A 7 11.92 -6.30 4.45
C TYR A 7 12.44 -5.98 3.04
N THR A 8 11.99 -4.88 2.45
CA THR A 8 12.41 -4.51 1.10
C THR A 8 13.86 -4.07 1.06
N GLU A 9 14.33 -3.32 2.06
CA GLU A 9 15.74 -2.93 2.17
C GLU A 9 16.68 -4.14 2.19
N ASN A 10 16.36 -5.13 3.04
CA ASN A 10 17.14 -6.36 3.11
C ASN A 10 17.14 -7.12 1.78
N ASN A 11 15.97 -7.30 1.14
CA ASN A 11 15.91 -8.01 -0.13
C ASN A 11 16.61 -7.27 -1.28
N ILE A 12 16.61 -5.93 -1.28
CA ILE A 12 17.40 -5.15 -2.25
C ILE A 12 18.89 -5.48 -2.09
N ILE A 13 19.40 -5.48 -0.85
CA ILE A 13 20.82 -5.82 -0.58
C ILE A 13 21.12 -7.26 -0.98
N GLU A 14 20.29 -8.22 -0.56
CA GLU A 14 20.48 -9.63 -0.86
C GLU A 14 20.49 -9.89 -2.38
N THR A 15 19.60 -9.24 -3.13
CA THR A 15 19.53 -9.45 -4.57
C THR A 15 20.63 -8.73 -5.34
N THR A 16 20.90 -7.47 -5.02
CA THR A 16 21.81 -6.66 -5.83
C THR A 16 23.28 -6.89 -5.49
N LEU A 17 23.61 -7.20 -4.23
CA LEU A 17 24.99 -7.36 -3.77
C LEU A 17 25.38 -8.82 -3.51
N ARG A 18 24.41 -9.68 -3.20
CA ARG A 18 24.68 -11.07 -2.80
C ARG A 18 24.16 -12.13 -3.79
N GLY A 19 23.48 -11.71 -4.86
CA GLY A 19 23.01 -12.60 -5.92
C GLY A 19 21.85 -13.51 -5.50
N ALA A 20 21.17 -13.20 -4.39
CA ALA A 20 19.96 -13.92 -3.99
C ALA A 20 18.79 -13.54 -4.92
N ALA A 21 17.93 -14.51 -5.27
CA ALA A 21 16.74 -14.20 -6.03
C ALA A 21 15.77 -13.33 -5.22
N TYR A 22 15.33 -12.20 -5.77
CA TYR A 22 14.32 -11.35 -5.11
C TYR A 22 12.97 -12.08 -5.07
N PRO A 23 12.26 -12.10 -3.93
CA PRO A 23 10.93 -12.69 -3.86
C PRO A 23 9.94 -11.96 -4.78
N VAL A 24 9.46 -12.63 -5.83
CA VAL A 24 8.51 -12.04 -6.78
C VAL A 24 7.11 -12.05 -6.15
N PRO A 25 6.46 -10.88 -5.94
CA PRO A 25 5.10 -10.82 -5.41
C PRO A 25 4.10 -11.45 -6.38
N ALA A 26 3.08 -12.14 -5.85
CA ALA A 26 1.97 -12.64 -6.64
C ALA A 26 0.87 -11.58 -6.88
N SER A 27 0.83 -10.56 -6.02
CA SER A 27 -0.10 -9.42 -6.11
C SER A 27 0.54 -8.19 -5.48
N ILE A 28 0.05 -6.99 -5.82
CA ILE A 28 0.46 -5.75 -5.15
C ILE A 28 -0.80 -5.08 -4.60
N ASN A 29 -0.87 -4.90 -3.30
CA ASN A 29 -2.07 -4.45 -2.61
C ASN A 29 -1.81 -3.16 -1.85
N LEU A 30 -2.74 -2.20 -1.97
CA LEU A 30 -2.72 -0.96 -1.21
C LEU A 30 -3.46 -1.16 0.11
N ALA A 31 -2.84 -0.74 1.20
CA ALA A 31 -3.37 -0.73 2.56
C ALA A 31 -3.46 0.71 3.08
N LEU A 32 -4.42 0.94 4.00
CA LEU A 32 -4.63 2.21 4.69
C LEU A 32 -4.25 2.07 6.15
N PHE A 33 -3.68 3.13 6.71
CA PHE A 33 -3.18 3.14 8.08
C PHE A 33 -3.69 4.35 8.86
N THR A 34 -3.97 4.15 10.14
CA THR A 34 -4.36 5.21 11.08
C THR A 34 -3.14 5.87 11.75
N ALA A 35 -1.98 5.21 11.75
CA ALA A 35 -0.70 5.73 12.19
C ALA A 35 0.45 5.19 11.32
N ASP A 36 1.68 5.68 11.50
CA ASP A 36 2.83 5.24 10.69
C ASP A 36 3.06 3.72 10.83
N PRO A 37 3.04 2.92 9.74
CA PRO A 37 3.38 1.50 9.81
C PRO A 37 4.84 1.25 10.24
N THR A 38 5.72 2.25 10.18
CA THR A 38 7.18 2.14 10.37
C THR A 38 7.83 1.19 9.36
N ASP A 39 9.15 1.25 9.26
CA ASP A 39 9.91 0.34 8.39
C ASP A 39 9.82 -1.12 8.90
N ALA A 40 9.50 -1.32 10.19
CA ALA A 40 9.31 -2.62 10.82
C ALA A 40 7.93 -3.25 10.61
N ASN A 41 7.02 -2.60 9.87
CA ASN A 41 5.67 -3.10 9.59
C ASN A 41 4.82 -3.37 10.86
N THR A 42 4.56 -2.30 11.62
CA THR A 42 3.65 -2.26 12.77
C THR A 42 2.21 -2.41 12.28
N THR A 43 1.77 -3.65 12.06
CA THR A 43 0.45 -4.00 11.51
C THR A 43 -0.73 -3.55 12.37
N ALA A 44 -0.53 -3.32 13.67
CA ALA A 44 -1.54 -2.76 14.56
C ALA A 44 -2.01 -1.35 14.14
N ASN A 45 -1.22 -0.65 13.31
CA ASN A 45 -1.55 0.67 12.79
C ASN A 45 -2.34 0.61 11.48
N GLU A 46 -2.48 -0.56 10.86
CA GLU A 46 -3.35 -0.73 9.69
C GLU A 46 -4.81 -0.54 10.12
N VAL A 47 -5.65 -0.02 9.22
CA VAL A 47 -7.10 0.05 9.47
C VAL A 47 -7.62 -1.36 9.75
N GLY A 48 -8.14 -1.55 10.97
CA GLY A 48 -8.67 -2.83 11.40
C GLY A 48 -10.16 -2.98 11.08
N VAL A 49 -10.59 -4.22 10.81
CA VAL A 49 -11.99 -4.57 10.55
C VAL A 49 -12.93 -4.30 11.74
N ALA A 50 -12.39 -4.13 12.95
CA ALA A 50 -13.18 -3.70 14.11
C ALA A 50 -13.69 -2.26 13.96
N ALA A 51 -12.89 -1.36 13.37
CA ALA A 51 -13.28 0.03 13.11
C ALA A 51 -14.02 0.18 11.78
N TRP A 52 -13.68 -0.65 10.78
CA TRP A 52 -14.28 -0.64 9.45
C TRP A 52 -14.45 -2.08 8.93
N PRO A 53 -15.60 -2.74 9.20
CA PRO A 53 -15.80 -4.17 8.89
C PRO A 53 -15.60 -4.59 7.43
N ALA A 54 -15.94 -3.72 6.47
CA ALA A 54 -15.72 -3.98 5.05
C ALA A 54 -14.29 -3.67 4.57
N TYR A 55 -13.41 -3.15 5.42
CA TYR A 55 -12.05 -2.84 5.02
C TYR A 55 -11.31 -4.10 4.55
N VAL A 56 -10.72 -3.98 3.37
CA VAL A 56 -9.79 -4.94 2.80
C VAL A 56 -8.72 -4.17 2.05
N ARG A 57 -7.50 -4.70 2.00
CA ARG A 57 -6.47 -4.16 1.10
C ARG A 57 -6.96 -4.27 -0.34
N LYS A 58 -6.56 -3.32 -1.18
CA LYS A 58 -7.01 -3.24 -2.57
C LYS A 58 -5.90 -3.65 -3.50
N ASP A 59 -6.12 -4.73 -4.26
CA ASP A 59 -5.24 -5.12 -5.36
C ASP A 59 -5.14 -3.99 -6.40
N ALA A 60 -3.92 -3.50 -6.62
CA ALA A 60 -3.62 -2.44 -7.57
C ALA A 60 -3.92 -2.88 -9.02
N ALA A 61 -3.83 -4.17 -9.32
CA ALA A 61 -4.15 -4.72 -10.64
C ALA A 61 -5.65 -4.95 -10.86
N ALA A 62 -6.49 -4.78 -9.83
CA ALA A 62 -7.94 -5.00 -9.85
C ALA A 62 -8.32 -6.40 -10.41
N GLY A 63 -7.63 -7.45 -9.96
CA GLY A 63 -7.81 -8.84 -10.38
C GLY A 63 -7.17 -9.19 -11.73
N GLY A 64 -6.49 -8.23 -12.36
CA GLY A 64 -5.74 -8.45 -13.60
C GLY A 64 -4.33 -9.00 -13.37
N VAL A 65 -3.53 -9.03 -14.43
CA VAL A 65 -2.09 -9.34 -14.32
C VAL A 65 -1.38 -8.29 -13.46
N ILE A 66 -0.44 -8.71 -12.63
CA ILE A 66 0.23 -7.86 -11.64
C ILE A 66 0.87 -6.60 -12.26
N SER A 67 1.45 -6.73 -13.45
CA SER A 67 2.07 -5.62 -14.19
C SER A 67 1.08 -4.56 -14.68
N SER A 68 -0.23 -4.85 -14.66
CA SER A 68 -1.26 -3.87 -15.04
C SER A 68 -1.64 -2.91 -13.92
N GLY A 69 -1.18 -3.16 -12.68
CA GLY A 69 -1.48 -2.31 -11.52
C GLY A 69 -0.59 -1.07 -11.42
N TRP A 70 0.60 -1.11 -12.01
CA TRP A 70 1.62 -0.06 -11.93
C TRP A 70 2.20 0.22 -13.31
N THR A 71 2.60 1.46 -13.56
CA THR A 71 3.30 1.81 -14.80
C THR A 71 4.68 1.15 -14.82
N ALA A 72 5.19 0.87 -16.02
CA ALA A 72 6.60 0.51 -16.17
C ALA A 72 7.50 1.57 -15.52
N ALA A 73 8.56 1.12 -14.86
CA ALA A 73 9.48 2.04 -14.21
C ALA A 73 10.26 2.87 -15.25
N ALA A 74 10.40 4.17 -15.00
CA ALA A 74 11.25 5.07 -15.76
C ALA A 74 12.03 5.94 -14.78
N ASP A 75 13.36 5.92 -14.86
CA ASP A 75 14.28 6.68 -13.99
C ASP A 75 13.96 6.54 -12.49
N GLY A 76 13.66 5.31 -12.05
CA GLY A 76 13.33 5.01 -10.65
C GLY A 76 11.91 5.37 -10.21
N VAL A 77 11.05 5.81 -11.14
CA VAL A 77 9.66 6.22 -10.85
C VAL A 77 8.65 5.24 -11.42
N SER A 78 7.62 4.92 -10.64
CA SER A 78 6.42 4.21 -11.10
C SER A 78 5.18 4.80 -10.41
N SER A 79 4.03 4.70 -11.07
CA SER A 79 2.75 5.16 -10.49
C SER A 79 1.63 4.13 -10.68
N ASN A 80 0.57 4.24 -9.89
CA ASN A 80 -0.57 3.34 -10.04
C ASN A 80 -1.27 3.56 -11.39
N ALA A 81 -1.44 2.48 -12.15
CA ALA A 81 -2.01 2.52 -13.50
C ALA A 81 -3.55 2.40 -13.52
N LYS A 82 -4.16 2.12 -12.36
CA LYS A 82 -5.62 1.98 -12.20
C LYS A 82 -6.12 2.80 -11.02
N VAL A 83 -7.40 3.16 -11.07
CA VAL A 83 -8.09 3.75 -9.92
C VAL A 83 -8.19 2.70 -8.81
N ILE A 84 -7.82 3.07 -7.60
CA ILE A 84 -7.90 2.20 -6.43
C ILE A 84 -8.95 2.77 -5.48
N THR A 85 -10.07 2.07 -5.36
CA THR A 85 -11.20 2.48 -4.51
C THR A 85 -11.44 1.47 -3.41
N PHE A 86 -11.44 1.94 -2.16
CA PHE A 86 -11.82 1.14 -1.01
C PHE A 86 -13.34 1.09 -0.88
N PRO A 87 -13.90 0.10 -0.16
CA PRO A 87 -15.32 0.11 0.17
C PRO A 87 -15.77 1.41 0.87
N ALA A 88 -17.07 1.60 1.05
CA ALA A 88 -17.51 2.65 1.96
C ALA A 88 -17.16 2.25 3.41
N ASN A 89 -16.81 3.22 4.25
CA ASN A 89 -16.69 2.98 5.70
C ASN A 89 -18.06 2.53 6.24
N ASN A 90 -18.20 1.25 6.59
CA ASN A 90 -19.42 0.68 7.17
C ASN A 90 -19.30 0.45 8.68
N GLY A 91 -18.28 1.02 9.32
CA GLY A 91 -18.15 1.06 10.76
C GLY A 91 -19.17 2.00 11.40
N SER A 92 -19.36 1.86 12.71
CA SER A 92 -20.21 2.76 13.50
C SER A 92 -19.55 4.11 13.82
N GLY A 93 -18.24 4.23 13.57
CA GLY A 93 -17.45 5.42 13.88
C GLY A 93 -16.58 5.88 12.72
N ASN A 94 -15.90 7.00 12.96
CA ASN A 94 -15.03 7.63 11.98
C ASN A 94 -13.67 6.93 11.94
N VAL A 95 -13.05 6.83 10.76
CA VAL A 95 -11.70 6.32 10.58
C VAL A 95 -10.82 7.42 10.01
N THR A 96 -9.73 7.78 10.70
CA THR A 96 -8.76 8.75 10.17
C THR A 96 -7.57 8.02 9.58
N VAL A 97 -7.43 8.10 8.26
CA VAL A 97 -6.31 7.55 7.50
C VAL A 97 -5.21 8.60 7.42
N THR A 98 -4.01 8.23 7.84
CA THR A 98 -2.84 9.11 7.89
C THR A 98 -1.71 8.60 6.99
N HIS A 99 -1.62 7.30 6.77
CA HIS A 99 -0.56 6.67 5.96
C HIS A 99 -1.16 5.65 4.99
N ILE A 100 -0.36 5.31 3.97
CA ILE A 100 -0.61 4.22 3.05
C ILE A 100 0.57 3.26 3.08
N GLY A 101 0.29 1.99 2.80
CA GLY A 101 1.30 0.96 2.62
C GLY A 101 1.02 0.11 1.38
N ILE A 102 2.07 -0.42 0.76
CA ILE A 102 1.99 -1.33 -0.37
C ILE A 102 2.48 -2.69 0.09
N TYR A 103 1.67 -3.74 -0.09
CA TYR A 103 1.96 -5.12 0.32
C TYR A 103 2.03 -6.07 -0.85
N ASP A 104 2.76 -7.16 -0.69
CA ASP A 104 2.82 -8.29 -1.63
C ASP A 104 1.60 -9.24 -1.54
N ALA A 105 0.72 -9.06 -0.56
CA ALA A 105 -0.45 -9.91 -0.32
C ALA A 105 -1.68 -9.14 0.18
N ALA A 106 -2.87 -9.67 -0.12
CA ALA A 106 -4.16 -9.11 0.29
C ALA A 106 -4.39 -9.21 1.81
N THR A 107 -3.82 -10.24 2.45
CA THR A 107 -3.86 -10.48 3.90
C THR A 107 -2.49 -10.97 4.35
N GLY A 108 -1.98 -10.47 5.48
CA GLY A 108 -0.64 -10.81 5.95
C GLY A 108 0.45 -10.25 5.04
N GLY A 109 1.38 -11.09 4.59
CA GLY A 109 2.45 -10.71 3.67
C GLY A 109 3.44 -9.69 4.24
N ASN A 110 4.21 -9.09 3.36
CA ASN A 110 5.27 -8.15 3.67
C ASN A 110 4.92 -6.74 3.18
N LEU A 111 5.13 -5.75 4.04
CA LEU A 111 5.12 -4.35 3.63
C LEU A 111 6.30 -4.11 2.70
N LEU A 112 6.07 -3.48 1.56
CA LEU A 112 7.10 -3.16 0.57
C LEU A 112 7.50 -1.68 0.65
N TYR A 113 6.48 -0.82 0.61
CA TYR A 113 6.62 0.63 0.65
C TYR A 113 5.58 1.23 1.58
N HIS A 114 5.89 2.36 2.19
CA HIS A 114 4.91 3.15 2.92
C HIS A 114 5.19 4.65 2.80
N ALA A 115 4.16 5.45 3.02
CA ALA A 115 4.29 6.90 3.06
C ALA A 115 3.14 7.52 3.86
N PRO A 116 3.36 8.68 4.50
CA PRO A 116 2.25 9.51 4.95
C PRO A 116 1.44 10.01 3.75
N LEU A 117 0.13 10.18 3.95
CA LEU A 117 -0.69 10.96 3.04
C LEU A 117 -0.25 12.43 3.10
N ALA A 118 -0.35 13.14 1.98
CA ALA A 118 -0.08 14.59 1.94
C ALA A 118 -0.98 15.38 2.91
N ALA A 119 -2.20 14.89 3.14
CA ALA A 119 -3.08 15.33 4.20
C ALA A 119 -3.89 14.12 4.71
N SER A 120 -3.97 13.98 6.03
CA SER A 120 -4.81 12.95 6.66
C SER A 120 -6.27 13.10 6.23
N LYS A 121 -6.97 11.98 6.10
CA LYS A 121 -8.37 11.91 5.67
C LYS A 121 -9.20 11.21 6.73
N THR A 122 -10.18 11.91 7.29
CA THR A 122 -11.19 11.30 8.16
C THR A 122 -12.39 10.89 7.33
N LEU A 123 -12.74 9.60 7.38
CA LEU A 123 -13.86 9.00 6.70
C LEU A 123 -14.98 8.75 7.71
N LEU A 124 -16.13 9.40 7.51
CA LEU A 124 -17.34 9.14 8.26
C LEU A 124 -18.01 7.85 7.75
N PRO A 125 -18.96 7.27 8.50
CA PRO A 125 -19.76 6.16 7.98
C PRO A 125 -20.45 6.54 6.65
N GLY A 126 -20.24 5.72 5.61
CA GLY A 126 -20.71 5.95 4.24
C GLY A 126 -19.67 6.58 3.31
N ASP A 127 -18.59 7.18 3.84
CA ASP A 127 -17.56 7.80 3.01
C ASP A 127 -16.71 6.75 2.28
N VAL A 128 -16.27 7.12 1.08
CA VAL A 128 -15.38 6.31 0.23
C VAL A 128 -14.07 7.07 0.02
N ILE A 129 -12.95 6.36 0.12
CA ILE A 129 -11.64 6.87 -0.31
C ILE A 129 -11.21 6.19 -1.61
N SER A 130 -10.74 7.00 -2.55
CA SER A 130 -10.27 6.56 -3.85
C SER A 130 -9.00 7.30 -4.25
N PHE A 131 -8.11 6.59 -4.93
CA PHE A 131 -6.89 7.11 -5.50
C PHE A 131 -7.01 7.02 -7.02
N SER A 132 -7.00 8.16 -7.71
CA SER A 132 -7.03 8.20 -9.17
C SER A 132 -5.75 7.61 -9.77
N ILE A 133 -5.76 7.31 -11.07
CA ILE A 133 -4.54 6.93 -11.81
C ILE A 133 -3.48 8.00 -11.59
N GLY A 134 -2.24 7.58 -11.32
CA GLY A 134 -1.11 8.48 -11.08
C GLY A 134 -1.10 9.18 -9.71
N ALA A 135 -2.11 9.00 -8.86
CA ALA A 135 -2.15 9.64 -7.53
C ALA A 135 -1.11 9.05 -6.57
N LEU A 136 -0.73 7.79 -6.77
CA LEU A 136 0.29 7.10 -6.01
C LEU A 136 1.54 7.02 -6.87
N THR A 137 2.62 7.61 -6.39
CA THR A 137 3.92 7.55 -7.04
C THR A 137 4.94 6.96 -6.08
N VAL A 138 5.65 5.95 -6.55
CA VAL A 138 6.83 5.37 -5.90
C VAL A 138 8.06 5.90 -6.61
N THR A 139 9.03 6.37 -5.83
CA THR A 139 10.30 6.88 -6.34
C THR A 139 11.44 6.21 -5.60
N VAL A 140 12.37 5.64 -6.36
CA VAL A 140 13.65 5.10 -5.90
C VAL A 140 14.72 6.00 -6.50
N ALA A 141 15.19 6.98 -5.74
CA ALA A 141 16.18 7.98 -6.15
C ALA A 141 17.19 8.22 -5.03
#